data_AF-F9EJ11-F1
#
_entry.id   AF-F9EJ11-F1
#
_cell.length_a   1.000
_cell.length_b   1.000
_cell.length_c   1.000
_cell.angle_alpha   90.00
_cell.angle_beta   90.00
_cell.angle_gamma   90.00
#
_symmetry.space_group_name_H-M   'P 1'
#
loop_
_entity.id
_entity.type
_entity.pdbx_description
1 polymer ?
#
loop_
_entity_poly.entity_id
_entity_poly.type
_entity_poly.pdbx_seq_one_letter_code
_entity_poly.pdbx_strand_id
1 'polypeptide(L)'
;MLDRNGRFDLWGPFSSMCARMIVAGIPLDTILAVAQESLRKRRYTYSKRQIDPALRQRSSAWSALVMERGAKGGFLADVLFRDTLSEIPFSSAIPGLRDLATHHSIILASRDLATGSNEVLFRLEDSAAYTVNPRYFASKALEAIVTGLEAHGAAVVNLEAVSHRKIPSDYPISLRSLFGLQEEARAIRWRKWFSR
;
A
#
# COMPACT_ATOMS: atom_id res chain seq x y z
N MET A 1 8.48 -26.04 0.31
CA MET A 1 8.59 -25.53 1.69
C MET A 1 7.37 -24.66 1.96
N LEU A 2 6.46 -25.11 2.82
CA LEU A 2 5.30 -24.34 3.28
C LEU A 2 5.78 -23.31 4.30
N ASP A 3 5.52 -22.03 4.04
CA ASP A 3 5.94 -20.91 4.88
C ASP A 3 5.22 -21.01 6.23
N ARG A 4 6.01 -21.15 7.31
CA ARG A 4 5.50 -21.22 8.68
C ARG A 4 5.09 -19.81 9.09
N ASN A 5 3.82 -19.47 8.84
CA ASN A 5 2.91 -18.63 9.63
C ASN A 5 1.96 -17.91 8.69
N GLY A 6 0.84 -18.54 8.31
CA GLY A 6 -0.25 -17.95 7.51
C GLY A 6 -0.90 -16.66 8.07
N ARG A 7 -0.28 -16.01 9.07
CA ARG A 7 -0.57 -14.67 9.61
C ARG A 7 -0.63 -13.60 8.52
N PHE A 8 0.08 -13.77 7.40
CA PHE A 8 0.11 -12.82 6.28
C PHE A 8 -0.63 -13.30 5.02
N ASP A 9 -1.15 -14.53 5.01
CA ASP A 9 -1.97 -15.10 3.93
C ASP A 9 -3.43 -14.63 3.98
N LEU A 10 -3.61 -13.34 4.29
CA LEU A 10 -4.88 -12.72 4.64
C LEU A 10 -5.71 -12.29 3.43
N TRP A 11 -5.88 -13.13 2.39
CA TRP A 11 -6.38 -12.58 1.11
C TRP A 11 -7.38 -13.45 0.35
N GLY A 12 -8.64 -13.00 0.35
CA GLY A 12 -9.66 -13.33 -0.67
C GLY A 12 -9.38 -12.64 -2.03
N PRO A 13 -10.34 -12.56 -2.96
CA PRO A 13 -10.15 -11.80 -4.21
C PRO A 13 -9.89 -10.30 -3.92
N PHE A 14 -8.76 -9.79 -4.45
CA PHE A 14 -8.09 -8.53 -4.08
C PHE A 14 -8.92 -7.25 -4.28
N SER A 15 -9.98 -7.33 -5.08
CA SER A 15 -10.82 -6.17 -5.41
C SER A 15 -11.67 -5.66 -4.24
N SER A 16 -11.74 -6.37 -3.10
CA SER A 16 -12.75 -6.08 -2.06
C SER A 16 -12.30 -6.15 -0.60
N MET A 17 -11.01 -6.42 -0.35
CA MET A 17 -10.45 -6.70 0.99
C MET A 17 -9.25 -5.78 1.31
N CYS A 18 -9.12 -5.38 2.58
CA CYS A 18 -7.96 -4.67 3.13
C CYS A 18 -7.40 -5.47 4.32
N ALA A 19 -6.11 -5.33 4.64
CA ALA A 19 -5.63 -5.78 5.95
C ALA A 19 -5.89 -4.70 6.97
N ARG A 20 -6.36 -5.09 8.15
CA ARG A 20 -6.51 -4.25 9.33
C ARG A 20 -5.59 -4.79 10.41
N MET A 21 -4.98 -3.89 11.17
CA MET A 21 -4.22 -4.21 12.37
C MET A 21 -4.32 -3.09 13.39
N ILE A 22 -4.12 -3.44 14.66
CA ILE A 22 -3.94 -2.48 15.74
C ILE A 22 -2.47 -2.46 16.13
N VAL A 23 -1.89 -1.28 16.17
CA VAL A 23 -0.48 -1.04 16.50
C VAL A 23 -0.41 -0.22 17.78
N ALA A 24 0.22 -0.75 18.83
CA ALA A 24 0.40 -0.05 20.10
C ALA A 24 1.89 0.16 20.41
N GLY A 25 2.20 1.09 21.31
CA GLY A 25 3.56 1.32 21.82
C GLY A 25 4.40 2.31 21.00
N ILE A 26 3.90 2.81 19.86
CA ILE A 26 4.57 3.84 19.06
C ILE A 26 3.59 4.90 18.53
N PRO A 27 4.04 6.16 18.30
CA PRO A 27 3.22 7.21 17.72
C PRO A 27 2.82 6.96 16.26
N LEU A 28 1.71 7.55 15.83
CA LEU A 28 1.20 7.49 14.46
C LEU A 28 2.24 7.87 13.40
N ASP A 29 2.96 8.98 13.61
CA ASP A 29 3.97 9.47 12.66
C ASP A 29 5.11 8.45 12.49
N THR A 30 5.46 7.74 13.56
CA THR A 30 6.46 6.67 13.54
C THR A 30 5.97 5.48 12.71
N ILE A 31 4.69 5.13 12.79
CA ILE A 31 4.12 4.01 12.01
C ILE A 31 4.28 4.25 10.51
N LEU A 32 3.90 5.42 10.02
CA LEU A 32 3.99 5.75 8.59
C LEU A 32 5.47 5.86 8.15
N ALA A 33 6.35 6.40 8.98
CA ALA A 33 7.78 6.49 8.69
C ALA A 33 8.44 5.10 8.59
N VAL A 34 8.14 4.20 9.53
CA VAL A 34 8.65 2.82 9.53
C VAL A 34 8.11 2.06 8.32
N ALA A 35 6.82 2.20 8.01
CA ALA A 35 6.24 1.57 6.83
C ALA A 35 6.90 2.06 5.53
N GLN A 36 7.15 3.37 5.42
CA GLN A 36 7.87 3.95 4.29
C GLN A 36 9.28 3.36 4.15
N GLU A 37 10.03 3.26 5.24
CA GLU A 37 11.38 2.68 5.23
C GLU A 37 11.37 1.20 4.83
N SER A 38 10.48 0.41 5.43
CA SER A 38 10.31 -1.02 5.11
C SER A 38 9.96 -1.23 3.64
N LEU A 39 9.08 -0.39 3.08
CA LEU A 39 8.68 -0.47 1.68
C LEU A 39 9.80 -0.01 0.72
N ARG A 40 10.61 0.99 1.10
CA ARG A 40 11.79 1.40 0.30
C ARG A 40 12.80 0.27 0.13
N LYS A 41 13.04 -0.51 1.19
CA LYS A 41 13.89 -1.73 1.13
C LYS A 41 13.34 -2.79 0.15
N ARG A 42 12.06 -2.68 -0.23
CA ARG A 42 11.36 -3.53 -1.21
C ARG A 42 11.14 -2.84 -2.56
N ARG A 43 11.92 -1.80 -2.87
CA ARG A 43 11.88 -1.04 -4.15
C ARG A 43 10.61 -0.25 -4.40
N TYR A 44 9.81 0.00 -3.37
CA TYR A 44 8.72 0.97 -3.50
C TYR A 44 9.26 2.40 -3.41
N THR A 45 8.65 3.30 -4.18
CA THR A 45 8.93 4.73 -4.21
C THR A 45 7.69 5.53 -3.83
N TYR A 46 7.87 6.79 -3.47
CA TYR A 46 6.75 7.70 -3.22
C TYR A 46 5.87 7.82 -4.46
N SER A 47 4.55 7.60 -4.31
CA SER A 47 3.63 7.80 -5.41
C SER A 47 3.36 9.28 -5.66
N LYS A 48 3.15 9.65 -6.93
CA LYS A 48 2.64 10.99 -7.28
C LYS A 48 1.17 11.18 -6.86
N ARG A 49 0.44 10.10 -6.58
CA ARG A 49 -0.97 10.05 -6.18
C ARG A 49 -1.14 9.97 -4.66
N GLN A 50 -0.39 10.80 -3.91
CA GLN A 50 -0.60 10.92 -2.46
C GLN A 50 -2.01 11.42 -2.14
N ILE A 51 -2.55 11.01 -1.00
CA ILE A 51 -3.86 11.46 -0.51
C ILE A 51 -3.79 12.23 0.81
N ASP A 52 -2.69 12.09 1.56
CA ASP A 52 -2.48 12.75 2.84
C ASP A 52 -2.69 14.27 2.83
N PRO A 53 -2.27 15.03 1.78
CA PRO A 53 -2.55 16.46 1.72
C PRO A 53 -4.05 16.80 1.74
N ALA A 54 -4.88 16.02 1.06
CA ALA A 54 -6.33 16.21 1.05
C ALA A 54 -6.95 15.82 2.40
N LEU A 55 -6.44 14.76 3.04
CA LEU A 55 -6.86 14.36 4.39
C LEU A 55 -6.59 15.46 5.42
N ARG A 56 -5.40 16.04 5.39
CA ARG A 56 -5.05 17.17 6.27
C ARG A 56 -5.92 18.40 6.02
N GLN A 57 -6.20 18.73 4.75
CA GLN A 57 -7.08 19.87 4.42
C GLN A 57 -8.51 19.67 4.95
N ARG A 58 -8.97 18.42 5.04
CA ARG A 58 -10.29 18.04 5.57
C ARG A 58 -10.30 17.83 7.09
N SER A 59 -9.20 18.10 7.79
CA SER A 59 -9.05 17.79 9.23
C SER A 59 -9.41 16.34 9.57
N SER A 60 -9.07 15.41 8.67
CA SER A 60 -9.29 13.97 8.84
C SER A 60 -8.51 13.44 10.04
N ALA A 61 -9.10 12.51 10.79
CA ALA A 61 -8.41 11.75 11.84
C ALA A 61 -7.39 10.75 11.26
N TRP A 62 -7.47 10.47 9.95
CA TRP A 62 -6.56 9.59 9.24
C TRP A 62 -5.40 10.36 8.61
N SER A 63 -4.20 9.81 8.77
CA SER A 63 -3.03 10.11 7.94
C SER A 63 -2.75 8.93 7.01
N ALA A 64 -2.16 9.19 5.85
CA ALA A 64 -1.94 8.15 4.86
C ALA A 64 -0.58 8.24 4.15
N LEU A 65 -0.14 7.12 3.62
CA LEU A 65 1.06 6.97 2.81
C LEU A 65 0.73 6.15 1.58
N VAL A 66 1.06 6.68 0.39
CA VAL A 66 0.93 5.96 -0.88
C VAL A 66 2.32 5.66 -1.44
N MET A 67 2.62 4.40 -1.69
CA MET A 67 3.91 3.95 -2.20
C MET A 67 3.68 3.10 -3.46
N GLU A 68 4.45 3.32 -4.52
CA GLU A 68 4.30 2.61 -5.80
C GLU A 68 5.56 1.83 -6.17
N ARG A 69 5.38 0.69 -6.84
CA ARG A 69 6.46 -0.12 -7.41
C ARG A 69 6.12 -0.40 -8.87
N GLY A 70 7.15 -0.49 -9.71
CA GLY A 70 6.99 -0.72 -11.15
C GLY A 70 6.66 0.52 -11.99
N ALA A 71 6.37 1.68 -11.38
CA ALA A 71 5.94 2.91 -12.09
C ALA A 71 7.00 3.55 -13.01
N LYS A 72 8.24 3.02 -13.04
CA LYS A 72 9.37 3.61 -13.80
C LYS A 72 9.51 3.09 -15.23
N GLY A 73 8.70 2.14 -15.66
CA GLY A 73 8.55 1.80 -17.07
C GLY A 73 7.21 2.35 -17.56
N GLY A 74 7.19 3.40 -18.38
CA GLY A 74 5.93 3.87 -18.98
C GLY A 74 5.26 2.78 -19.84
N PHE A 75 4.11 3.09 -20.44
CA PHE A 75 3.34 2.22 -21.35
C PHE A 75 4.19 1.37 -22.32
N LEU A 76 5.30 1.90 -22.83
CA LEU A 76 6.24 1.17 -23.69
C LEU A 76 6.96 0.00 -23.01
N ALA A 77 7.31 0.11 -21.72
CA ALA A 77 7.85 -1.00 -20.96
C ALA A 77 6.76 -2.07 -20.75
N ASP A 78 5.55 -1.69 -20.38
CA ASP A 78 4.43 -2.65 -20.23
C ASP A 78 4.12 -3.39 -21.54
N VAL A 79 4.14 -2.69 -22.68
CA VAL A 79 3.92 -3.27 -24.03
C VAL A 79 5.08 -4.17 -24.43
N LEU A 80 6.34 -3.72 -24.29
CA LEU A 80 7.51 -4.54 -24.56
C LEU A 80 7.51 -5.81 -23.70
N PHE A 81 7.15 -5.71 -22.42
CA PHE A 81 7.06 -6.85 -21.51
C PHE A 81 5.94 -7.82 -21.89
N ARG A 82 4.77 -7.33 -22.28
CA ARG A 82 3.64 -8.17 -22.70
C ARG A 82 3.96 -8.95 -23.97
N ASP A 83 4.63 -8.32 -24.92
CA ASP A 83 4.89 -8.92 -26.23
C ASP A 83 6.16 -9.79 -26.23
N THR A 84 7.18 -9.48 -25.41
CA THR A 84 8.45 -10.26 -25.40
C THR A 84 8.51 -11.38 -24.37
N LEU A 85 7.68 -11.38 -23.33
CA LEU A 85 7.73 -12.40 -22.26
C LEU A 85 6.47 -13.25 -22.13
N SER A 86 5.44 -12.99 -22.93
CA SER A 86 4.23 -13.84 -22.94
C SER A 86 4.54 -15.29 -23.34
N GLU A 87 5.62 -15.52 -24.08
CA GLU A 87 6.11 -16.85 -24.48
C GLU A 87 7.13 -17.45 -23.51
N ILE A 88 7.65 -16.68 -22.55
CA ILE A 88 8.65 -17.16 -21.59
C ILE A 88 7.94 -17.68 -20.33
N PRO A 89 8.16 -18.95 -19.93
CA PRO A 89 7.60 -19.47 -18.69
C PRO A 89 7.96 -18.56 -17.51
N PHE A 90 6.97 -18.22 -16.68
CA PHE A 90 7.13 -17.32 -15.52
C PHE A 90 8.28 -17.76 -14.58
N SER A 91 8.59 -19.05 -14.56
CA SER A 91 9.69 -19.67 -13.80
C SER A 91 11.09 -19.28 -14.29
N SER A 92 11.24 -18.88 -15.57
CA SER A 92 12.53 -18.59 -16.23
C SER A 92 12.86 -17.10 -16.40
N ALA A 93 11.99 -16.18 -15.97
CA ALA A 93 12.23 -14.74 -16.13
C ALA A 93 13.32 -14.21 -15.17
N ILE A 94 14.24 -13.42 -15.72
CA ILE A 94 15.41 -12.80 -15.05
C ILE A 94 14.97 -12.01 -13.80
N PRO A 95 15.67 -12.16 -12.65
CA PRO A 95 15.45 -11.34 -11.46
C PRO A 95 15.58 -9.84 -11.79
N GLY A 96 14.51 -9.07 -11.60
CA GLY A 96 14.46 -7.63 -11.93
C GLY A 96 13.52 -7.28 -13.08
N LEU A 97 13.34 -8.17 -14.07
CA LEU A 97 12.28 -8.00 -15.08
C LEU A 97 10.89 -8.14 -14.45
N ARG A 98 10.71 -9.06 -13.50
CA ARG A 98 9.44 -9.24 -12.75
C ARG A 98 8.96 -7.96 -12.05
N ASP A 99 9.88 -7.07 -11.67
CA ASP A 99 9.58 -5.82 -10.96
C ASP A 99 9.08 -4.71 -11.90
N LEU A 100 9.37 -4.83 -13.19
CA LEU A 100 8.97 -3.89 -14.24
C LEU A 100 7.59 -4.25 -14.79
N ALA A 101 7.20 -5.53 -14.79
CA ALA A 101 5.91 -6.01 -15.30
C ALA A 101 4.73 -5.87 -14.31
N THR A 102 4.96 -5.27 -13.14
CA THR A 102 4.03 -5.29 -12.00
C THR A 102 3.84 -3.90 -11.43
N HIS A 103 3.17 -3.01 -12.17
CA HIS A 103 2.80 -1.72 -11.62
C HIS A 103 1.69 -1.87 -10.56
N HIS A 104 2.06 -1.66 -9.29
CA HIS A 104 1.13 -1.67 -8.17
C HIS A 104 1.47 -0.58 -7.16
N SER A 105 0.46 -0.16 -6.42
CA SER A 105 0.60 0.79 -5.33
C SER A 105 0.07 0.24 -4.02
N ILE A 106 0.79 0.50 -2.94
CA ILE A 106 0.34 0.26 -1.59
C ILE A 106 -0.19 1.57 -1.03
N ILE A 107 -1.31 1.47 -0.34
CA ILE A 107 -1.87 2.54 0.46
C ILE A 107 -1.93 2.05 1.90
N LEU A 108 -1.28 2.79 2.78
CA LEU A 108 -1.36 2.61 4.22
C LEU A 108 -2.06 3.83 4.81
N ALA A 109 -3.05 3.61 5.67
CA ALA A 109 -3.70 4.68 6.41
C ALA A 109 -3.73 4.31 7.89
N SER A 110 -3.42 5.29 8.75
CA SER A 110 -3.37 5.14 10.20
C SER A 110 -4.17 6.24 10.88
N ARG A 111 -4.81 5.91 11.99
CA ARG A 111 -5.41 6.90 12.92
C ARG A 111 -5.15 6.49 14.36
N ASP A 112 -5.06 7.49 15.23
CA ASP A 112 -5.05 7.24 16.66
C ASP A 112 -6.43 6.77 17.15
N LEU A 113 -6.43 5.81 18.05
CA LEU A 113 -7.59 5.36 18.80
C LEU A 113 -7.55 5.94 20.21
N ALA A 114 -8.72 6.14 20.81
CA ALA A 114 -8.84 6.65 22.18
C ALA A 114 -8.12 5.78 23.23
N THR A 115 -7.82 4.53 22.90
CA THR A 115 -7.09 3.56 23.74
C THR A 115 -5.57 3.80 23.78
N GLY A 116 -5.05 4.83 23.11
CA GLY A 116 -3.60 5.08 23.00
C GLY A 116 -2.89 4.11 22.04
N SER A 117 -3.65 3.42 21.20
CA SER A 117 -3.17 2.59 20.11
C SER A 117 -3.56 3.20 18.76
N ASN A 118 -3.02 2.66 17.68
CA ASN A 118 -3.26 3.11 16.33
C ASN A 118 -4.00 2.03 15.54
N GLU A 119 -5.05 2.43 14.83
CA GLU A 119 -5.68 1.58 13.83
C GLU A 119 -4.99 1.80 12.50
N VAL A 120 -4.45 0.73 11.93
CA VAL A 120 -3.74 0.74 10.66
C VAL A 120 -4.48 -0.15 9.67
N LEU A 121 -4.70 0.40 8.49
CA LEU A 121 -5.33 -0.31 7.40
C LEU A 121 -4.44 -0.22 6.15
N PHE A 122 -4.26 -1.37 5.51
CA PHE A 122 -3.37 -1.60 4.38
C PHE A 122 -4.16 -2.10 3.18
N ARG A 123 -3.86 -1.54 2.01
CA ARG A 123 -4.42 -1.99 0.73
C ARG A 123 -3.37 -1.99 -0.36
N LEU A 124 -3.41 -3.03 -1.20
CA LEU A 124 -2.71 -3.04 -2.49
C LEU A 124 -3.71 -2.67 -3.58
N GLU A 125 -3.36 -1.71 -4.42
CA GLU A 125 -4.00 -1.48 -5.71
C GLU A 125 -3.08 -1.98 -6.81
N ASP A 126 -3.62 -2.79 -7.71
CA ASP A 126 -2.88 -3.40 -8.81
C ASP A 126 -3.46 -2.92 -10.15
N SER A 127 -2.57 -2.61 -11.10
CA SER A 127 -2.91 -2.20 -12.46
C SER A 127 -3.08 -3.43 -13.35
N ALA A 128 -4.17 -4.19 -13.15
CA ALA A 128 -4.83 -5.07 -14.12
C ALA A 128 -3.95 -5.95 -15.05
N ALA A 129 -2.74 -6.35 -14.65
CA ALA A 129 -1.96 -7.34 -15.40
C ALA A 129 -2.28 -8.74 -14.85
N TYR A 130 -3.14 -9.47 -15.59
CA TYR A 130 -3.69 -10.80 -15.25
C TYR A 130 -2.66 -11.92 -15.00
N THR A 131 -1.36 -11.63 -15.03
CA THR A 131 -0.29 -12.62 -14.97
C THR A 131 0.40 -12.68 -13.61
N VAL A 132 0.08 -11.78 -12.68
CA VAL A 132 0.81 -11.63 -11.41
C VAL A 132 -0.09 -11.93 -10.22
N ASN A 133 0.46 -12.56 -9.18
CA ASN A 133 -0.26 -12.86 -7.94
C ASN A 133 -0.16 -11.69 -6.95
N PRO A 134 -1.16 -10.77 -6.87
CA PRO A 134 -1.13 -9.62 -5.96
C PRO A 134 -1.04 -10.02 -4.49
N ARG A 135 -1.51 -11.23 -4.13
CA ARG A 135 -1.43 -11.75 -2.75
C ARG A 135 -0.01 -11.90 -2.27
N TYR A 136 0.90 -12.33 -3.15
CA TYR A 136 2.30 -12.49 -2.80
C TYR A 136 2.94 -11.13 -2.46
N PHE A 137 2.70 -10.11 -3.28
CA PHE A 137 3.25 -8.77 -3.06
C PHE A 137 2.68 -8.09 -1.82
N ALA A 138 1.36 -8.22 -1.61
CA ALA A 138 0.72 -7.72 -0.41
C ALA A 138 1.24 -8.41 0.85
N SER A 139 1.34 -9.73 0.85
CA SER A 139 1.88 -10.52 1.98
C SER A 139 3.32 -10.10 2.31
N LYS A 140 4.21 -10.01 1.31
CA LYS A 140 5.62 -9.60 1.54
C LYS A 140 5.79 -8.14 1.95
N ALA A 141 4.92 -7.26 1.48
CA ALA A 141 4.93 -5.87 1.92
C ALA A 141 4.41 -5.74 3.36
N LEU A 142 3.31 -6.42 3.68
CA LEU A 142 2.73 -6.45 5.00
C LEU A 142 3.70 -7.06 6.03
N GLU A 143 4.35 -8.18 5.69
CA GLU A 143 5.41 -8.79 6.48
C GLU A 143 6.53 -7.79 6.76
N ALA A 144 7.03 -7.09 5.74
CA ALA A 144 8.11 -6.12 5.91
C ALA A 144 7.70 -4.92 6.80
N ILE A 145 6.45 -4.46 6.69
CA ILE A 145 5.92 -3.38 7.54
C ILE A 145 5.81 -3.87 8.98
N VAL A 146 5.15 -5.00 9.21
CA VAL A 146 4.93 -5.53 10.56
C VAL A 146 6.24 -5.85 11.26
N THR A 147 7.19 -6.51 10.59
CA THR A 147 8.53 -6.76 11.16
C THR A 147 9.26 -5.45 11.47
N GLY A 148 9.11 -4.43 10.61
CA GLY A 148 9.67 -3.10 10.86
C GLY A 148 9.07 -2.44 12.10
N LEU A 149 7.74 -2.53 12.28
CA LEU A 149 7.03 -1.96 13.43
C LEU A 149 7.42 -2.70 14.72
N GLU A 150 7.42 -4.03 14.71
CA GLU A 150 7.81 -4.86 15.85
C GLU A 150 9.28 -4.60 16.26
N ALA A 151 10.19 -4.40 15.29
CA ALA A 151 11.57 -4.01 15.57
C ALA A 151 11.73 -2.62 16.22
N HIS A 152 10.74 -1.73 16.05
CA HIS A 152 10.66 -0.43 16.72
C HIS A 152 9.91 -0.50 18.07
N GLY A 153 9.66 -1.70 18.59
CA GLY A 153 8.98 -1.92 19.86
C GLY A 153 7.46 -1.84 19.80
N ALA A 154 6.87 -1.84 18.59
CA ALA A 154 5.43 -1.82 18.45
C ALA A 154 4.81 -3.20 18.71
N ALA A 155 3.68 -3.22 19.42
CA ALA A 155 2.85 -4.41 19.53
C ALA A 155 1.80 -4.39 18.40
N VAL A 156 1.91 -5.33 17.45
CA VAL A 156 0.98 -5.47 16.32
C VAL A 156 0.00 -6.61 16.60
N VAL A 157 -1.26 -6.28 16.82
CA VAL A 157 -2.34 -7.22 17.15
C VAL A 157 -3.50 -7.13 16.16
N ASN A 158 -4.38 -8.14 16.18
CA ASN A 158 -5.58 -8.20 15.33
C ASN A 158 -5.30 -7.97 13.85
N LEU A 159 -4.22 -8.58 13.34
CA LEU A 159 -3.90 -8.54 11.92
C LEU A 159 -4.86 -9.45 11.16
N GLU A 160 -5.85 -8.87 10.49
CA GLU A 160 -6.97 -9.58 9.86
C GLU A 160 -7.31 -9.04 8.46
N ALA A 161 -7.91 -9.91 7.63
CA ALA A 161 -8.49 -9.53 6.35
C ALA A 161 -9.90 -8.98 6.57
N VAL A 162 -10.16 -7.75 6.16
CA VAL A 162 -11.43 -7.07 6.38
C VAL A 162 -12.07 -6.68 5.04
N SER A 163 -13.33 -7.05 4.87
CA SER A 163 -14.15 -6.60 3.75
C SER A 163 -14.40 -5.10 3.86
N HIS A 164 -14.44 -4.39 2.73
CA HIS A 164 -14.81 -2.97 2.66
C HIS A 164 -16.07 -2.58 3.45
N ARG A 165 -17.03 -3.50 3.64
CA ARG A 165 -18.26 -3.26 4.42
C ARG A 165 -18.02 -3.17 5.93
N LYS A 166 -16.95 -3.77 6.44
CA LYS A 166 -16.57 -3.79 7.86
C LYS A 166 -15.52 -2.74 8.21
N ILE A 167 -15.09 -1.96 7.23
CA ILE A 167 -14.16 -0.86 7.42
C ILE A 167 -14.95 0.37 7.89
N PRO A 168 -14.40 1.22 8.78
CA PRO A 168 -15.03 2.47 9.19
C PRO A 168 -15.48 3.32 8.00
N SER A 169 -16.66 3.93 8.08
CA SER A 169 -17.24 4.71 6.97
C SER A 169 -16.44 5.97 6.66
N ASP A 170 -15.66 6.46 7.62
CA ASP A 170 -14.75 7.60 7.48
C ASP A 170 -13.39 7.20 6.87
N TYR A 171 -13.21 5.94 6.48
CA TYR A 171 -11.94 5.44 5.96
C TYR A 171 -11.60 6.00 4.57
N PRO A 172 -10.42 6.64 4.41
CA PRO A 172 -10.13 7.40 3.20
C PRO A 172 -9.84 6.57 1.95
N ILE A 173 -9.50 5.28 2.07
CA ILE A 173 -9.08 4.48 0.90
C ILE A 173 -10.16 3.53 0.40
N SER A 174 -11.43 3.78 0.77
CA SER A 174 -12.54 3.19 0.03
C SER A 174 -12.46 3.67 -1.44
N LEU A 175 -12.74 2.78 -2.39
CA LEU A 175 -12.64 3.07 -3.84
C LEU A 175 -13.35 4.38 -4.25
N ARG A 176 -14.52 4.65 -3.67
CA ARG A 176 -15.34 5.84 -3.95
C ARG A 176 -14.66 7.14 -3.47
N SER A 177 -14.00 7.11 -2.33
CA SER A 177 -13.36 8.30 -1.73
C SER A 177 -11.94 8.52 -2.24
N LEU A 178 -11.24 7.45 -2.61
CA LEU A 178 -9.82 7.49 -2.97
C LEU A 178 -9.54 8.36 -4.20
N PHE A 179 -10.33 8.22 -5.27
CA PHE A 179 -10.14 9.00 -6.50
C PHE A 179 -10.31 10.49 -6.26
N GLY A 180 -11.36 10.88 -5.52
CA GLY A 180 -11.60 12.28 -5.15
C GLY A 180 -10.46 12.87 -4.31
N LEU A 181 -9.95 12.10 -3.34
CA LEU A 181 -8.81 12.52 -2.51
C LEU A 181 -7.52 12.67 -3.32
N GLN A 182 -7.28 11.81 -4.32
CA GLN A 182 -6.11 11.94 -5.20
C GLN A 182 -6.16 13.21 -6.06
N GLU A 183 -7.33 13.52 -6.63
CA GLU A 183 -7.51 14.74 -7.42
C GLU A 183 -7.43 16.01 -6.56
N GLU A 184 -8.01 15.99 -5.35
CA GLU A 184 -7.86 17.10 -4.40
C GLU A 184 -6.41 17.31 -3.97
N ALA A 185 -5.71 16.24 -3.59
CA ALA A 185 -4.31 16.31 -3.20
C ALA A 185 -3.43 16.82 -4.36
N ARG A 186 -3.74 16.41 -5.59
CA ARG A 186 -3.13 16.95 -6.80
C ARG A 186 -3.39 18.45 -6.89
N ALA A 187 -4.63 18.90 -6.82
CA ALA A 187 -5.00 20.32 -6.90
C ALA A 187 -4.30 21.18 -5.82
N ILE A 188 -4.22 20.70 -4.57
CA ILE A 188 -3.49 21.37 -3.49
C ILE A 188 -2.01 21.56 -3.86
N ARG A 189 -1.37 20.52 -4.41
CA ARG A 189 0.03 20.58 -4.85
C ARG A 189 0.22 21.62 -5.95
N TRP A 190 -0.69 21.69 -6.92
CA TRP A 190 -0.65 22.70 -7.99
C TRP A 190 -0.79 24.11 -7.43
N ARG A 191 -1.74 24.37 -6.53
CA ARG A 191 -1.92 25.69 -5.90
C ARG A 191 -0.67 26.16 -5.17
N LYS A 192 -0.03 25.28 -4.38
CA LYS A 192 1.23 25.59 -3.69
C LYS A 192 2.39 25.93 -4.62
N TRP A 193 2.33 25.46 -5.87
CA TRP A 193 3.38 25.70 -6.87
C TRP A 193 3.25 27.06 -7.54
N PHE A 194 2.01 27.56 -7.70
CA PHE A 194 1.70 28.87 -8.26
C PHE A 194 1.62 30.01 -7.24
N SER A 195 1.64 29.69 -5.94
CA SER A 195 1.66 30.68 -4.86
C SER A 195 3.09 30.98 -4.33
N ARG A 196 4.12 30.61 -5.10
CA ARG A 196 5.53 30.91 -4.86
C ARG A 196 6.02 31.86 -5.95
#